data_AF-A0A9D1V5U4-F1
#
_entry.id   AF-A0A9D1V5U4-F1
#
_cell.length_a   1.000
_cell.length_b   1.000
_cell.length_c   1.000
_cell.angle_alpha   90.00
_cell.angle_beta   90.00
_cell.angle_gamma   90.00
#
_symmetry.space_group_name_H-M   'P 1'
#
loop_
_entity.id
_entity.type
_entity.pdbx_description
1 polymer ?
#
loop_
_entity_poly.entity_id
_entity_poly.type
_entity_poly.pdbx_seq_one_letter_code
_entity_poly.pdbx_strand_id
1 'polypeptide(L)'
;MNEVQKNEYYDRYEASTHLLGRLGTVAAILLLLAVPMAMGWVLNASPDWTAFGVGFAQVALIYWTSGVVEFLVYSPMLGSGASYLTFITGNVINLKLPCAVNAREICGTQVGTPENDIVSTLSVATSSLVTTVVLAVGVLCLVPLRPVLENPALAPAFNNVIPALFGALAFKYFSKSLKLAVVPLAFMCVLFVVVPSLIGSVSFLILVSGGMAIGIAYWMFRTGRLE
;
A
#
# COMPACT_ATOMS: atom_id res chain seq x y z
N MET A 1 -33.40 -21.44 13.05
CA MET A 1 -33.41 -19.97 13.29
C MET A 1 -34.24 -19.36 12.19
N ASN A 2 -35.23 -18.53 12.50
CA ASN A 2 -36.08 -17.91 11.47
C ASN A 2 -35.30 -16.80 10.74
N GLU A 3 -35.66 -16.50 9.48
CA GLU A 3 -35.05 -15.44 8.65
C GLU A 3 -34.88 -14.11 9.40
N VAL A 4 -35.90 -13.69 10.15
CA VAL A 4 -35.89 -12.45 10.95
C VAL A 4 -34.79 -12.48 12.02
N GLN A 5 -34.62 -13.62 12.71
CA GLN A 5 -33.58 -13.76 13.74
C GLN A 5 -32.18 -13.81 13.13
N LYS A 6 -32.04 -14.36 11.92
CA LYS A 6 -30.78 -14.37 11.18
C LYS A 6 -30.35 -12.96 10.81
N ASN A 7 -31.27 -12.14 10.31
CA ASN A 7 -30.98 -10.74 9.97
C ASN A 7 -30.65 -9.91 11.22
N GLU A 8 -31.42 -10.05 12.30
CA GLU A 8 -31.14 -9.32 13.54
C GLU A 8 -29.78 -9.68 14.16
N TYR A 9 -29.37 -10.96 14.05
CA TYR A 9 -28.04 -11.39 14.45
C TYR A 9 -26.95 -10.80 13.55
N TYR A 10 -27.18 -10.77 12.24
CA TYR A 10 -26.26 -10.20 11.26
C TYR A 10 -26.07 -8.70 11.46
N ASP A 11 -27.14 -7.95 11.69
CA ASP A 11 -27.08 -6.51 11.95
C ASP A 11 -26.25 -6.22 13.22
N ARG A 12 -26.42 -7.03 14.27
CA ARG A 12 -25.61 -6.95 15.49
C ARG A 12 -24.14 -7.27 15.22
N TYR A 13 -23.87 -8.28 14.40
CA TYR A 13 -22.52 -8.64 13.98
C TYR A 13 -21.87 -7.51 13.18
N GLU A 14 -22.58 -6.90 12.24
CA GLU A 14 -22.08 -5.80 11.41
C GLU A 14 -21.78 -4.55 12.26
N ALA A 15 -22.70 -4.17 13.16
CA ALA A 15 -22.50 -3.08 14.10
C ALA A 15 -21.25 -3.29 14.97
N SER A 16 -21.07 -4.51 15.49
CA SER A 16 -19.89 -4.87 16.29
C SER A 16 -18.61 -4.83 15.46
N THR A 17 -18.67 -5.29 14.21
CA THR A 17 -17.56 -5.28 13.27
C THR A 17 -17.12 -3.86 12.94
N HIS A 18 -18.05 -2.92 12.71
CA HIS A 18 -17.69 -1.52 12.51
C HIS A 18 -17.10 -0.87 13.76
N LEU A 19 -17.62 -1.17 14.95
CA LEU A 19 -17.06 -0.65 16.20
C LEU A 19 -15.61 -1.12 16.39
N LEU A 20 -15.38 -2.44 16.33
CA LEU A 20 -14.05 -3.03 16.46
C LEU A 20 -13.12 -2.58 15.33
N GLY A 21 -13.62 -2.52 14.09
CA GLY A 21 -12.87 -2.08 12.93
C GLY A 21 -12.38 -0.64 13.06
N ARG A 22 -13.25 0.29 13.49
CA ARG A 22 -12.88 1.69 13.70
C ARG A 22 -11.89 1.85 14.85
N LEU A 23 -12.15 1.22 15.99
CA LEU A 23 -11.24 1.23 17.14
C LEU A 23 -9.87 0.65 16.77
N GLY A 24 -9.86 -0.50 16.08
CA GLY A 24 -8.65 -1.15 15.59
C GLY A 24 -7.89 -0.29 14.59
N THR A 25 -8.59 0.40 13.68
CA THR A 25 -7.96 1.32 12.70
C THR A 25 -7.32 2.51 13.41
N VAL A 26 -8.01 3.13 14.36
CA VAL A 26 -7.45 4.23 15.16
C VAL A 26 -6.23 3.76 15.94
N ALA A 27 -6.32 2.62 16.62
CA ALA A 27 -5.20 2.03 17.34
C ALA A 27 -4.00 1.73 16.43
N ALA A 28 -4.25 1.18 15.23
CA ALA A 28 -3.21 0.89 14.25
C ALA A 28 -2.50 2.16 13.76
N ILE A 29 -3.25 3.23 13.44
CA ILE A 29 -2.67 4.52 13.06
C ILE A 29 -1.80 5.08 14.19
N LEU A 30 -2.28 5.04 15.43
CA LEU A 30 -1.52 5.50 16.59
C LEU A 30 -0.23 4.68 16.77
N LEU A 31 -0.29 3.36 16.64
CA LEU A 31 0.89 2.49 16.74
C LEU A 31 1.90 2.74 15.61
N LEU A 32 1.43 2.90 14.38
CA LEU A 32 2.29 3.20 13.21
C LEU A 32 3.04 4.52 13.37
N LEU A 33 2.43 5.53 14.00
CA LEU A 33 3.09 6.80 14.33
C LEU A 33 3.98 6.70 15.57
N ALA A 34 3.53 5.98 16.60
CA ALA A 34 4.23 5.87 17.88
C ALA A 34 5.57 5.15 17.75
N VAL A 35 5.68 4.09 16.95
CA VAL A 35 6.92 3.31 16.79
C VAL A 35 8.11 4.15 16.30
N PRO A 36 8.04 4.85 15.15
CA PRO A 36 9.16 5.68 14.67
C PRO A 36 9.46 6.84 15.61
N MET A 37 8.45 7.44 16.24
CA MET A 37 8.66 8.49 17.25
C MET A 37 9.36 7.96 18.49
N ALA A 38 8.98 6.78 18.99
CA ALA A 38 9.62 6.12 20.11
C ALA A 38 11.07 5.74 19.79
N MET A 39 11.35 5.23 18.58
CA MET A 39 12.71 4.96 18.14
C MET A 39 13.55 6.24 18.05
N GLY A 40 13.01 7.32 17.49
CA GLY A 40 13.69 8.62 17.45
C GLY A 40 14.00 9.17 18.84
N TRP A 41 13.10 8.98 19.81
CA TRP A 41 13.33 9.36 21.20
C TRP A 41 14.43 8.52 21.86
N VAL A 42 14.40 7.19 21.72
CA VAL A 42 15.42 6.28 22.28
C VAL A 42 16.80 6.55 21.67
N LEU A 43 16.87 6.86 20.39
CA LEU A 43 18.12 7.10 19.65
C LEU A 43 18.61 8.55 19.75
N ASN A 44 17.91 9.45 20.48
CA ASN A 44 18.16 10.89 20.49
C ASN A 44 18.26 11.53 19.09
N ALA A 45 17.51 10.96 18.13
CA ALA A 45 17.47 11.41 16.74
C ALA A 45 16.05 11.85 16.41
N SER A 46 15.72 13.12 16.74
CA SER A 46 14.41 13.65 16.36
C SER A 46 14.33 13.82 14.84
N PRO A 47 13.22 13.44 14.20
CA PRO A 47 13.03 13.71 12.79
C PRO A 47 13.05 15.22 12.53
N ASP A 48 13.65 15.62 11.41
CA ASP A 48 13.51 16.99 10.91
C ASP A 48 12.04 17.18 10.49
N TRP A 49 11.31 17.98 11.27
CA TRP A 49 9.89 18.23 11.07
C TRP A 49 9.58 18.95 9.77
N THR A 50 10.51 19.77 9.27
CA THR A 50 10.37 20.46 7.98
C THR A 50 10.53 19.46 6.85
N ALA A 51 11.57 18.62 6.89
CA ALA A 51 11.76 17.56 5.92
C ALA A 51 10.61 16.54 5.95
N PHE A 52 10.12 16.18 7.14
CA PHE A 52 8.96 15.30 7.32
C PHE A 52 7.71 15.88 6.66
N GLY A 53 7.37 17.15 6.92
CA GLY A 53 6.18 17.78 6.34
C GLY A 53 6.24 17.84 4.82
N VAL A 54 7.42 18.18 4.27
CA VAL A 54 7.67 18.23 2.82
C VAL A 54 7.57 16.84 2.20
N GLY A 55 8.16 15.82 2.82
CA GLY A 55 8.08 14.43 2.36
C GLY A 55 6.66 13.85 2.46
N PHE A 56 5.97 14.11 3.57
CA PHE A 56 4.58 13.70 3.78
C PHE A 56 3.66 14.30 2.71
N ALA A 57 3.76 15.61 2.45
CA ALA A 57 2.93 16.27 1.44
C ALA A 57 3.10 15.65 0.04
N GLN A 58 4.32 15.25 -0.33
CA GLN A 58 4.59 14.60 -1.63
C GLN A 58 3.97 13.22 -1.72
N VAL A 59 4.20 12.38 -0.70
CA VAL A 59 3.64 11.03 -0.65
C VAL A 59 2.11 11.12 -0.62
N ALA A 60 1.55 12.01 0.20
CA ALA A 60 0.12 12.25 0.27
C ALA A 60 -0.44 12.66 -1.10
N LEU A 61 0.18 13.60 -1.82
CA LEU A 61 -0.36 14.06 -3.11
C LEU A 61 -0.50 12.93 -4.14
N ILE A 62 0.40 11.95 -4.12
CA ILE A 62 0.36 10.79 -5.04
C ILE A 62 -0.57 9.69 -4.51
N TYR A 63 -0.42 9.32 -3.24
CA TYR A 63 -1.06 8.14 -2.67
C TYR A 63 -2.43 8.41 -2.06
N TRP A 64 -2.81 9.67 -1.82
CA TRP A 64 -4.11 10.01 -1.26
C TRP A 64 -5.23 9.69 -2.24
N THR A 65 -5.10 10.13 -3.49
CA THR A 65 -6.06 9.81 -4.55
C THR A 65 -6.12 8.32 -4.81
N SER A 66 -4.97 7.66 -4.93
CA SER A 66 -4.91 6.20 -5.07
C SER A 66 -5.57 5.48 -3.90
N GLY A 67 -5.29 5.89 -2.66
CA GLY A 67 -5.83 5.25 -1.46
C GLY A 67 -7.34 5.41 -1.33
N VAL A 68 -7.89 6.58 -1.68
CA VAL A 68 -9.35 6.79 -1.71
C VAL A 68 -10.01 5.92 -2.77
N VAL A 69 -9.45 5.89 -3.99
CA VAL A 69 -9.99 5.05 -5.08
C VAL A 69 -9.90 3.57 -4.70
N GLU A 70 -8.77 3.15 -4.15
CA GLU A 70 -8.54 1.78 -3.69
C GLU A 70 -9.55 1.36 -2.62
N PHE A 71 -9.82 2.24 -1.66
CA PHE A 71 -10.84 2.03 -0.65
C PHE A 71 -12.24 1.86 -1.25
N LEU A 72 -12.63 2.76 -2.15
CA LEU A 72 -13.96 2.74 -2.77
C LEU A 72 -14.17 1.53 -3.70
N VAL A 73 -13.11 1.08 -4.39
CA VAL A 73 -13.20 -0.05 -5.32
C VAL A 73 -13.21 -1.39 -4.59
N TYR A 74 -12.34 -1.58 -3.60
CA TYR A 74 -12.18 -2.90 -2.98
C TYR A 74 -13.08 -3.14 -1.77
N SER A 75 -13.52 -2.10 -1.06
CA SER A 75 -14.45 -2.29 0.07
C SER A 75 -15.74 -3.04 -0.31
N PRO A 76 -16.45 -2.68 -1.40
CA PRO A 76 -17.67 -3.41 -1.79
C PRO A 76 -17.38 -4.85 -2.26
N MET A 77 -16.16 -5.13 -2.73
CA MET A 77 -15.79 -6.49 -3.15
C MET A 77 -15.49 -7.42 -1.96
N LEU A 78 -14.96 -6.84 -0.88
CA LEU A 78 -14.46 -7.58 0.28
C LEU A 78 -15.49 -7.68 1.41
N GLY A 79 -16.40 -6.72 1.54
CA GLY A 79 -17.31 -6.61 2.69
C GLY A 79 -16.67 -5.88 3.88
N SER A 80 -17.49 -5.54 4.88
CA SER A 80 -17.10 -4.60 5.95
C SER A 80 -15.94 -5.10 6.82
N GLY A 81 -16.01 -6.34 7.31
CA GLY A 81 -14.99 -6.94 8.18
C GLY A 81 -13.64 -7.14 7.49
N ALA A 82 -13.66 -7.76 6.31
CA ALA A 82 -12.48 -7.97 5.48
C ALA A 82 -11.80 -6.66 5.10
N SER A 83 -12.57 -5.60 4.81
CA SER A 83 -12.04 -4.30 4.43
C SER A 83 -11.20 -3.67 5.53
N TYR A 84 -11.72 -3.57 6.77
CA TYR A 84 -10.95 -3.01 7.88
C TYR A 84 -9.62 -3.74 8.08
N LEU A 85 -9.65 -5.07 8.05
CA LEU A 85 -8.44 -5.85 8.25
C LEU A 85 -7.46 -5.71 7.09
N THR A 86 -7.97 -5.68 5.86
CA THR A 86 -7.17 -5.53 4.64
C THR A 86 -6.48 -4.17 4.58
N PHE A 87 -7.14 -3.08 4.94
CA PHE A 87 -6.53 -1.74 4.93
C PHE A 87 -5.55 -1.52 6.08
N ILE A 88 -5.73 -2.18 7.23
CA ILE A 88 -4.75 -2.16 8.33
C ILE A 88 -3.50 -2.98 7.97
N THR A 89 -3.69 -4.17 7.39
CA THR A 89 -2.58 -5.13 7.16
C THR A 89 -1.91 -4.96 5.79
N GLY A 90 -2.54 -4.24 4.87
CA GLY A 90 -2.01 -3.88 3.57
C GLY A 90 -1.96 -5.04 2.56
N ASN A 91 -1.25 -4.78 1.46
CA ASN A 91 -1.07 -5.71 0.33
C ASN A 91 -2.39 -6.24 -0.27
N VAL A 92 -3.33 -5.30 -0.48
CA VAL A 92 -4.70 -5.60 -0.96
C VAL A 92 -4.67 -6.38 -2.26
N ILE A 93 -4.04 -5.81 -3.30
CA ILE A 93 -4.10 -6.35 -4.66
C ILE A 93 -3.35 -7.68 -4.81
N ASN A 94 -2.20 -7.85 -4.16
CA ASN A 94 -1.34 -9.01 -4.45
C ASN A 94 -1.63 -10.21 -3.54
N LEU A 95 -2.22 -10.02 -2.35
CA LEU A 95 -2.49 -11.11 -1.41
C LEU A 95 -3.95 -11.16 -0.95
N LYS A 96 -4.50 -10.05 -0.44
CA LYS A 96 -5.79 -10.09 0.27
C LYS A 96 -6.97 -10.30 -0.67
N LEU A 97 -7.01 -9.53 -1.75
CA LEU A 97 -8.03 -9.64 -2.78
C LEU A 97 -8.07 -11.01 -3.45
N PRO A 98 -6.96 -11.58 -3.97
CA PRO A 98 -6.99 -12.92 -4.57
C PRO A 98 -7.32 -14.01 -3.55
N CYS A 99 -6.88 -13.90 -2.28
CA CYS A 99 -7.30 -14.83 -1.24
C CYS A 99 -8.82 -14.79 -0.99
N ALA A 100 -9.41 -13.60 -0.91
CA ALA A 100 -10.85 -13.44 -0.70
C ALA A 100 -11.66 -13.94 -1.90
N VAL A 101 -11.24 -13.61 -3.13
CA VAL A 101 -11.88 -14.08 -4.36
C VAL A 101 -11.82 -15.60 -4.48
N ASN A 102 -10.66 -16.21 -4.20
CA ASN A 102 -10.52 -17.67 -4.24
C ASN A 102 -11.35 -18.36 -3.15
N ALA A 103 -11.37 -17.84 -1.93
CA ALA A 103 -12.19 -18.39 -0.84
C ALA A 103 -13.68 -18.32 -1.18
N ARG A 104 -14.14 -17.19 -1.75
CA ARG A 104 -15.50 -17.02 -2.25
C ARG A 104 -15.86 -18.06 -3.31
N GLU A 105 -14.98 -18.27 -4.29
CA GLU A 105 -15.19 -19.24 -5.37
C GLU A 105 -15.27 -20.68 -4.84
N ILE A 106 -14.40 -21.06 -3.89
CA ILE A 106 -14.43 -22.36 -3.24
C ILE A 106 -15.73 -22.56 -2.45
N CYS A 107 -16.19 -21.52 -1.74
CA CYS A 107 -17.41 -21.57 -0.94
C CYS A 107 -18.70 -21.33 -1.76
N GLY A 108 -18.59 -20.98 -3.04
CA GLY A 108 -19.74 -20.69 -3.91
C GLY A 108 -20.59 -19.48 -3.46
N THR A 109 -20.01 -18.52 -2.73
CA THR A 109 -20.74 -17.35 -2.21
C THR A 109 -20.72 -16.18 -3.20
N GLN A 110 -21.65 -15.23 -3.06
CA GLN A 110 -21.78 -14.08 -3.96
C GLN A 110 -21.48 -12.75 -3.25
N VAL A 111 -20.86 -11.80 -3.96
CA VAL A 111 -20.55 -10.48 -3.40
C VAL A 111 -21.82 -9.77 -2.93
N GLY A 112 -21.75 -9.14 -1.76
CA GLY A 112 -22.90 -8.44 -1.16
C GLY A 112 -23.87 -9.37 -0.40
N THR A 113 -23.55 -10.65 -0.25
CA THR A 113 -24.28 -11.57 0.64
C THR A 113 -23.63 -11.64 2.02
N PRO A 114 -24.40 -11.80 3.10
CA PRO A 114 -23.87 -12.05 4.45
C PRO A 114 -22.85 -13.19 4.52
N GLU A 115 -23.10 -14.27 3.76
CA GLU A 115 -22.24 -15.43 3.69
C GLU A 115 -20.87 -15.08 3.08
N ASN A 116 -20.85 -14.28 2.02
CA ASN A 116 -19.61 -13.81 1.41
C ASN A 116 -18.82 -12.90 2.34
N ASP A 117 -19.47 -12.01 3.09
CA ASP A 117 -18.80 -11.09 4.00
C ASP A 117 -18.08 -11.85 5.13
N ILE A 118 -18.69 -12.93 5.63
CA ILE A 118 -18.07 -13.81 6.62
C ILE A 118 -16.88 -14.57 6.01
N VAL A 119 -17.06 -15.20 4.84
CA VAL A 119 -15.99 -15.95 4.14
C VAL A 119 -14.81 -15.04 3.80
N SER A 120 -15.09 -13.85 3.27
CA SER A 120 -14.07 -12.85 2.92
C SER A 120 -13.32 -12.38 4.17
N THR A 121 -14.03 -12.12 5.27
CA THR A 121 -13.40 -11.71 6.54
C THR A 121 -12.47 -12.78 7.08
N LEU A 122 -12.93 -14.05 7.10
CA LEU A 122 -12.10 -15.18 7.56
C LEU A 122 -10.86 -15.38 6.67
N SER A 123 -11.03 -15.35 5.35
CA SER A 123 -9.93 -15.55 4.41
C SER A 123 -8.85 -14.47 4.53
N VAL A 124 -9.26 -13.20 4.66
CA VAL A 124 -8.33 -12.07 4.90
C VAL A 124 -7.66 -12.22 6.26
N ALA A 125 -8.40 -12.60 7.29
CA ALA A 125 -7.84 -12.81 8.62
C ALA A 125 -6.76 -13.90 8.65
N THR A 126 -7.04 -15.05 8.03
CA THR A 126 -6.05 -16.12 7.88
C THR A 126 -4.85 -15.66 7.06
N SER A 127 -5.07 -14.99 5.92
CA SER A 127 -4.00 -14.44 5.10
C SER A 127 -3.11 -13.48 5.90
N SER A 128 -3.70 -12.61 6.71
CA SER A 128 -2.97 -11.65 7.54
C SER A 128 -2.21 -12.31 8.67
N LEU A 129 -2.80 -13.29 9.34
CA LEU A 129 -2.13 -14.05 10.38
C LEU A 129 -0.92 -14.81 9.83
N VAL A 130 -1.09 -15.52 8.71
CA VAL A 130 0.01 -16.25 8.06
C VAL A 130 1.11 -15.29 7.63
N THR A 131 0.77 -14.16 7.02
CA THR A 131 1.75 -13.14 6.63
C THR A 131 2.56 -12.65 7.84
N THR A 132 1.88 -12.31 8.94
CA THR A 132 2.52 -11.84 10.16
C THR A 132 3.43 -12.90 10.77
N VAL A 133 2.99 -14.15 10.83
CA VAL A 133 3.81 -15.26 11.36
C VAL A 133 5.05 -15.48 10.50
N VAL A 134 4.90 -15.52 9.17
CA VAL A 134 6.02 -15.70 8.24
C VAL A 134 7.02 -14.55 8.37
N LEU A 135 6.55 -13.31 8.46
CA LEU A 135 7.41 -12.14 8.67
C LEU A 135 8.12 -12.20 10.03
N ALA A 136 7.41 -12.54 11.11
CA ALA A 136 7.99 -12.64 12.44
C ALA A 136 9.09 -13.71 12.51
N VAL A 137 8.81 -14.91 11.97
CA VAL A 137 9.81 -15.99 11.88
C VAL A 137 10.98 -15.57 10.99
N GLY A 138 10.71 -14.99 9.82
CA GLY A 138 11.74 -14.50 8.91
C GLY A 138 12.69 -13.51 9.58
N VAL A 139 12.14 -12.53 10.32
CA VAL A 139 12.93 -11.55 11.07
C VAL A 139 13.74 -12.20 12.19
N LEU A 140 13.17 -13.15 12.94
CA LEU A 140 13.91 -13.89 13.96
C LEU A 140 15.06 -14.70 13.36
N CYS A 141 14.84 -15.32 12.20
CA CYS A 141 15.88 -16.05 11.47
C CYS A 141 17.00 -15.13 10.93
N LEU A 142 16.78 -13.83 10.76
CA LEU A 142 17.83 -12.88 10.36
C LEU A 142 18.83 -12.59 11.49
N VAL A 143 18.44 -12.76 12.76
CA VAL A 143 19.32 -12.51 13.92
C VAL A 143 20.62 -13.34 13.88
N PRO A 144 20.60 -14.67 13.68
CA PRO A 144 21.84 -15.45 13.56
C PRO A 144 22.62 -15.19 12.25
N LEU A 145 21.98 -14.63 11.22
CA LEU A 145 22.60 -14.31 9.93
C LEU A 145 23.35 -12.97 9.93
N ARG A 146 23.19 -12.14 10.97
CA ARG A 146 23.88 -10.85 11.12
C ARG A 146 25.38 -10.86 10.76
N PRO A 147 26.23 -11.79 11.23
CA PRO A 147 27.66 -11.77 10.90
C PRO A 147 27.95 -11.93 9.39
N VAL A 148 27.04 -12.58 8.65
CA VAL A 148 27.14 -12.69 7.19
C VAL A 148 26.62 -11.42 6.52
N LEU A 149 25.48 -10.89 6.99
CA LEU A 149 24.83 -9.71 6.43
C LEU A 149 25.65 -8.42 6.64
N GLU A 150 26.37 -8.31 7.75
CA GLU A 150 27.23 -7.17 8.07
C GLU A 150 28.61 -7.24 7.40
N ASN A 151 28.85 -8.24 6.54
CA ASN A 151 30.10 -8.35 5.80
C ASN A 151 30.28 -7.13 4.87
N PRO A 152 31.44 -6.44 4.90
CA PRO A 152 31.69 -5.26 4.07
C PRO A 152 31.57 -5.54 2.56
N ALA A 153 31.74 -6.79 2.10
CA ALA A 153 31.49 -7.17 0.71
C ALA A 153 30.02 -6.99 0.27
N LEU A 154 29.07 -7.06 1.21
CA LEU A 154 27.64 -6.88 0.95
C LEU A 154 27.16 -5.43 1.15
N ALA A 155 27.99 -4.55 1.72
CA ALA A 155 27.63 -3.14 1.94
C ALA A 155 27.13 -2.42 0.67
N PRO A 156 27.73 -2.61 -0.53
CA PRO A 156 27.19 -2.02 -1.76
C PRO A 156 25.79 -2.52 -2.12
N ALA A 157 25.47 -3.79 -1.82
CA ALA A 157 24.15 -4.35 -2.08
C ALA A 157 23.10 -3.71 -1.16
N PHE A 158 23.39 -3.60 0.15
CA PHE A 158 22.49 -2.98 1.13
C PHE A 158 22.26 -1.49 0.86
N ASN A 159 23.30 -0.75 0.45
CA ASN A 159 23.18 0.67 0.10
C ASN A 159 22.26 0.91 -1.11
N ASN A 160 22.07 -0.08 -1.98
CA ASN A 160 21.23 0.01 -3.16
C ASN A 160 19.82 -0.60 -2.99
N VAL A 161 19.47 -1.07 -1.78
CA VAL A 161 18.15 -1.66 -1.52
C VAL A 161 17.02 -0.65 -1.74
N ILE A 162 17.17 0.59 -1.27
CA ILE A 162 16.15 1.62 -1.45
C ILE A 162 15.93 1.97 -2.93
N PRO A 163 16.98 2.31 -3.71
CA PRO A 163 16.85 2.50 -5.16
C PRO A 163 16.25 1.29 -5.89
N ALA A 164 16.65 0.06 -5.54
CA ALA A 164 16.12 -1.15 -6.16
C ALA A 164 14.63 -1.36 -5.85
N LEU A 165 14.20 -1.12 -4.61
CA LEU A 165 12.79 -1.21 -4.21
C LEU A 165 11.92 -0.20 -4.97
N PHE A 166 12.34 1.07 -5.02
CA PHE A 166 11.60 2.08 -5.76
C PHE A 166 11.65 1.88 -7.28
N GLY A 167 12.77 1.37 -7.82
CA GLY A 167 12.87 0.99 -9.23
C GLY A 167 11.92 -0.13 -9.62
N ALA A 168 11.81 -1.18 -8.79
CA ALA A 168 10.87 -2.27 -9.00
C ALA A 168 9.41 -1.81 -8.91
N LEU A 169 9.09 -0.93 -7.94
CA LEU A 169 7.77 -0.31 -7.84
C LEU A 169 7.46 0.56 -9.07
N ALA A 170 8.40 1.41 -9.50
CA ALA A 170 8.26 2.22 -10.69
C ALA A 170 7.97 1.37 -11.93
N PHE A 171 8.73 0.28 -12.12
CA PHE A 171 8.46 -0.67 -13.21
C PHE A 171 7.06 -1.30 -13.12
N LYS A 172 6.63 -1.73 -11.94
CA LYS A 172 5.29 -2.30 -11.72
C LYS A 172 4.18 -1.32 -12.11
N TYR A 173 4.34 -0.02 -11.85
CA TYR A 173 3.33 0.99 -12.21
C TYR A 173 3.44 1.43 -13.67
N PHE A 174 4.64 1.66 -14.19
CA PHE A 174 4.86 2.11 -15.56
C PHE A 174 4.58 1.03 -16.61
N SER A 175 4.79 -0.25 -16.28
CA SER A 175 4.49 -1.37 -17.18
C SER A 175 3.02 -1.43 -17.59
N LYS A 176 2.10 -0.91 -16.78
CA LYS A 176 0.67 -0.81 -17.11
C LYS A 176 0.36 0.26 -18.15
N SER A 177 1.19 1.30 -18.27
CA SER A 177 0.94 2.46 -19.15
C SER A 177 2.23 3.04 -19.75
N LEU A 178 3.03 2.17 -20.37
CA LEU A 178 4.36 2.52 -20.90
C LEU A 178 4.33 3.71 -21.87
N LYS A 179 3.31 3.79 -22.75
CA LYS A 179 3.16 4.88 -23.72
C LYS A 179 3.08 6.27 -23.03
N LEU A 180 2.51 6.32 -21.82
CA LEU A 180 2.36 7.55 -21.05
C LEU A 180 3.55 7.82 -20.12
N ALA A 181 4.17 6.76 -19.59
CA ALA A 181 5.24 6.87 -18.60
C ALA A 181 6.63 7.14 -19.21
N VAL A 182 6.90 6.69 -20.43
CA VAL A 182 8.23 6.77 -21.05
C VAL A 182 8.72 8.21 -21.23
N VAL A 183 7.85 9.12 -21.65
CA VAL A 183 8.25 10.52 -21.94
C VAL A 183 8.61 11.30 -20.67
N PRO A 184 7.78 11.33 -19.60
CA PRO A 184 8.17 11.95 -18.34
C PRO A 184 9.41 11.30 -17.72
N LEU A 185 9.54 9.98 -17.82
CA LEU A 185 10.68 9.24 -17.27
C LEU A 185 11.99 9.62 -17.98
N ALA A 186 12.01 9.56 -19.30
CA ALA A 186 13.19 9.91 -20.10
C ALA A 186 13.59 11.37 -19.87
N PHE A 187 12.61 12.29 -19.84
CA PHE A 187 12.87 13.70 -19.55
C PHE A 187 13.52 13.88 -18.17
N MET A 188 12.99 13.25 -17.12
CA MET A 188 13.54 13.38 -15.77
C MET A 188 14.92 12.75 -15.65
N CYS A 189 15.16 11.60 -16.27
CA CYS A 189 16.49 10.98 -16.31
C CYS A 189 17.51 11.92 -16.97
N VAL A 190 17.19 12.51 -18.12
CA VAL A 190 18.08 13.45 -18.81
C VAL A 190 18.30 14.70 -17.96
N LEU A 191 17.24 15.26 -17.38
CA LEU A 191 17.32 16.47 -16.56
C LEU A 191 18.25 16.29 -15.35
N PHE A 192 18.16 15.16 -14.63
CA PHE A 192 19.00 14.91 -13.46
C PHE A 192 20.46 14.59 -13.81
N VAL A 193 20.71 14.01 -14.99
CA VAL A 193 22.08 13.81 -15.49
C VAL A 193 22.72 15.15 -15.88
N VAL A 194 21.96 16.04 -16.54
CA VAL A 194 22.46 17.34 -17.00
C VAL A 194 22.57 18.36 -15.86
N VAL A 195 21.66 18.33 -14.89
CA VAL A 195 21.61 19.27 -13.77
C VAL A 195 21.46 18.54 -12.44
N PRO A 196 22.57 18.01 -11.87
CA PRO A 196 22.53 17.27 -10.60
C PRO A 196 22.08 18.12 -9.40
N SER A 197 22.22 19.45 -9.47
CA SER A 197 21.76 20.35 -8.40
C SER A 197 20.24 20.34 -8.19
N LEU A 198 19.48 19.89 -9.20
CA LEU A 198 18.03 19.75 -9.10
C LEU A 198 17.57 18.48 -8.36
N ILE A 199 18.49 17.57 -8.00
CA ILE A 199 18.17 16.36 -7.23
C ILE A 199 17.57 16.74 -5.85
N GLY A 200 18.05 17.83 -5.24
CA GLY A 200 17.46 18.34 -3.98
C GLY A 200 16.04 18.89 -4.13
N SER A 201 15.56 19.09 -5.36
CA SER A 201 14.23 19.64 -5.69
C SER A 201 13.33 18.65 -6.42
N VAL A 202 13.65 17.34 -6.37
CA VAL A 202 12.84 16.25 -6.95
C VAL A 202 11.36 16.39 -6.60
N SER A 203 11.07 16.78 -5.37
CA SER A 203 9.77 17.16 -4.81
C SER A 203 8.89 18.02 -5.73
N PHE A 204 9.45 19.09 -6.29
CA PHE A 204 8.74 20.02 -7.17
C PHE A 204 8.65 19.47 -8.60
N LEU A 205 9.68 18.76 -9.03
CA LEU A 205 9.76 18.16 -10.36
C LEU A 205 8.74 17.03 -10.54
N ILE A 206 8.29 16.37 -9.46
CA ILE A 206 7.18 15.40 -9.50
C ILE A 206 5.88 16.05 -10.01
N LEU A 207 5.59 17.30 -9.64
CA LEU A 207 4.42 18.03 -10.17
C LEU A 207 4.55 18.31 -11.66
N VAL A 208 5.77 18.65 -12.10
CA VAL A 208 6.07 18.89 -13.52
C VAL A 208 5.94 17.59 -14.33
N SER A 209 6.47 16.46 -13.85
CA SER A 209 6.31 15.16 -14.50
C SER A 209 4.86 14.69 -14.51
N GLY A 210 4.13 14.88 -13.42
CA GLY A 210 2.69 14.61 -13.34
C GLY A 210 1.89 15.42 -14.37
N GLY A 211 2.16 16.73 -14.46
CA GLY A 211 1.55 17.62 -15.44
C GLY A 211 1.86 17.21 -16.89
N MET A 212 3.12 16.84 -17.18
CA MET A 212 3.49 16.29 -18.49
C MET A 212 2.75 14.99 -18.81
N ALA A 213 2.66 14.06 -17.85
CA ALA A 213 1.93 12.81 -18.04
C ALA A 213 0.44 13.04 -18.34
N ILE A 214 -0.21 13.97 -17.62
CA ILE A 214 -1.62 14.35 -17.85
C ILE A 214 -1.78 15.01 -19.22
N GLY A 215 -0.89 15.92 -19.61
CA GLY A 215 -0.92 16.58 -20.91
C GLY A 215 -0.77 15.59 -22.08
N ILE A 216 0.14 14.63 -21.94
CA ILE A 216 0.34 13.56 -22.92
C ILE A 216 -0.87 12.63 -22.98
N ALA A 217 -1.44 12.27 -21.82
CA ALA A 217 -2.66 11.48 -21.77
C ALA A 217 -3.82 12.19 -22.48
N TYR A 218 -4.02 13.49 -22.23
CA TYR A 218 -5.04 14.29 -22.90
C TYR A 218 -4.84 14.36 -24.42
N TRP A 219 -3.59 14.54 -24.86
CA TRP A 219 -3.26 14.57 -26.29
C TRP A 219 -3.48 13.21 -26.96
N MET A 220 -3.07 12.11 -26.32
CA MET A 220 -3.33 10.76 -26.82
C MET A 220 -4.82 10.40 -26.82
N PHE A 221 -5.62 10.94 -25.89
CA PHE A 221 -7.08 10.79 -25.85
C PHE A 221 -7.71 11.45 -27.07
N ARG A 222 -7.36 12.71 -27.35
CA ARG A 222 -7.87 13.45 -28.51
C ARG A 222 -7.45 12.85 -29.86
N THR A 223 -6.31 12.16 -29.92
CA THR A 223 -5.80 11.55 -31.16
C THR A 223 -6.24 10.10 -31.34
N GLY A 224 -7.06 9.55 -30.44
CA GLY A 224 -7.57 8.18 -30.52
C GLY A 224 -6.49 7.10 -30.32
N ARG A 225 -5.37 7.44 -29.67
CA ARG A 225 -4.21 6.55 -29.45
C ARG A 225 -4.14 5.98 -28.04
N LEU A 226 -5.10 6.34 -27.18
CA LEU A 226 -5.37 5.67 -25.92
C LEU A 226 -6.34 4.52 -26.20
N GLU A 227 -5.81 3.30 -26.10
CA GLU A 227 -6.63 2.09 -25.96
C GLU A 227 -7.11 1.96 -24.52
#